data_AF-A0A496VKS5-F1
#
_entry.id   AF-A0A496VKS5-F1
#
_cell.length_a   1.000
_cell.length_b   1.000
_cell.length_c   1.000
_cell.angle_alpha   90.00
_cell.angle_beta   90.00
_cell.angle_gamma   90.00
#
_symmetry.space_group_name_H-M   'P 1'
#
loop_
_entity.id
_entity.type
_entity.pdbx_description
1 polymer ?
#
loop_
_entity_poly.entity_id
_entity_poly.type
_entity_poly.pdbx_seq_one_letter_code
_entity_poly.pdbx_strand_id
1 'polypeptide(L)' 'MTTGTKYFVPKRVYLDICALSRPFDDQRQVRIQLESRADFVTVDDRLLKQCRRVQATVWYGTPLAYCEKENLR' A
#
# COMPACT_ATOMS: atom_id res chain seq x y z
N MET A 1 -15.62 30.67 11.30
CA MET A 1 -16.02 29.47 10.53
C MET A 1 -14.90 29.18 9.54
N THR A 2 -13.89 28.44 9.97
CA THR A 2 -12.61 28.31 9.27
C THR A 2 -12.69 27.32 8.12
N THR A 3 -12.39 27.84 6.92
CA THR A 3 -12.16 27.14 5.66
C THR A 3 -11.02 26.14 5.80
N GLY A 4 -11.35 24.85 5.95
CA GLY A 4 -10.37 23.76 5.94
C GLY A 4 -10.11 23.29 4.52
N THR A 5 -9.07 23.84 3.88
CA THR A 5 -8.52 23.34 2.63
C THR A 5 -8.11 21.88 2.85
N LYS A 6 -8.87 20.91 2.32
CA LYS A 6 -8.48 19.49 2.32
C LYS A 6 -7.23 19.35 1.46
N TYR A 7 -6.06 19.33 2.09
CA TYR A 7 -4.81 18.99 1.42
C TYR A 7 -4.94 17.55 0.88
N PHE A 8 -5.06 17.41 -0.44
CA PHE A 8 -4.98 16.13 -1.13
C PHE A 8 -3.54 15.65 -1.08
N VAL A 9 -3.21 14.84 -0.07
CA VAL A 9 -1.91 14.17 0.01
C VAL A 9 -1.94 13.01 -0.99
N PRO A 10 -1.11 13.00 -2.04
CA PRO A 10 -1.07 11.88 -2.97
C PRO A 10 -0.65 10.62 -2.21
N LYS A 11 -1.57 9.66 -2.09
CA LYS A 11 -1.32 8.40 -1.39
C LYS A 11 -0.61 7.43 -2.31
N ARG A 12 0.42 6.79 -1.78
CA ARG A 12 1.30 5.88 -2.49
C ARG A 12 0.67 4.48 -2.50
N VAL A 13 -0.17 4.23 -3.49
CA VAL A 13 -0.68 2.89 -3.80
C VAL A 13 0.33 2.22 -4.71
N TYR A 14 0.80 1.02 -4.35
CA TYR A 14 1.72 0.26 -5.19
C TYR A 14 1.08 -1.07 -5.58
N LEU A 15 0.90 -1.27 -6.89
CA LEU A 15 0.17 -2.38 -7.50
C LEU A 15 1.14 -3.35 -8.19
N ASP A 16 2.24 -3.70 -7.52
CA ASP A 16 3.20 -4.68 -8.03
C ASP A 16 3.58 -5.64 -6.91
N ILE A 17 3.59 -6.94 -7.22
CA ILE A 17 3.98 -8.02 -6.31
C ILE A 17 5.40 -7.78 -5.77
N CYS A 18 6.27 -7.15 -6.57
CA CYS A 18 7.63 -6.82 -6.17
C CYS A 18 7.69 -5.93 -4.92
N ALA A 19 6.61 -5.22 -4.55
CA ALA A 19 6.52 -4.42 -3.33
C ALA A 19 6.83 -5.23 -2.06
N LEU A 20 6.50 -6.52 -2.03
CA LEU A 20 6.79 -7.40 -0.89
C LEU A 20 8.29 -7.69 -0.71
N SER A 21 9.07 -7.58 -1.79
CA SER A 21 10.53 -7.79 -1.76
C SER A 21 11.30 -6.49 -1.48
N ARG A 22 10.68 -5.31 -1.71
CA ARG A 22 11.32 -3.99 -1.51
C ARG A 22 11.87 -3.74 -0.12
N PRO A 23 11.29 -4.23 0.99
CA PRO A 23 11.90 -4.09 2.32
C PRO A 23 13.30 -4.72 2.44
N PHE A 24 13.63 -5.68 1.57
CA PHE A 24 14.91 -6.38 1.56
C PHE A 24 15.94 -5.77 0.59
N ASP A 25 15.54 -4.84 -0.28
CA ASP A 25 16.43 -4.13 -1.20
C ASP A 25 17.21 -3.00 -0.47
N ASP A 26 18.14 -2.34 -1.19
CA ASP A 26 18.95 -1.23 -0.66
C ASP A 26 18.09 -0.01 -0.29
N GLN A 27 17.81 0.12 1.01
CA GLN A 27 17.02 1.20 1.59
C GLN A 27 17.70 2.59 1.48
N ARG A 28 18.93 2.71 0.96
CA ARG A 28 19.53 4.03 0.71
C ARG A 28 18.84 4.77 -0.44
N GLN A 29 18.11 4.06 -1.29
CA GLN A 29 17.36 4.68 -2.38
C GLN A 29 15.98 5.11 -1.90
N VAL A 30 15.66 6.40 -2.07
CA VAL A 30 14.37 6.98 -1.68
C VAL A 30 13.20 6.20 -2.29
N ARG A 31 13.29 5.83 -3.58
CA ARG A 31 12.26 5.02 -4.24
C ARG A 31 11.95 3.74 -3.47
N ILE A 32 12.98 2.98 -3.10
CA ILE A 32 12.83 1.69 -2.39
C ILE A 32 12.18 1.89 -1.02
N GLN A 33 12.55 2.96 -0.30
CA GLN A 33 11.89 3.29 0.97
C GLN A 33 10.40 3.62 0.82
N LEU A 34 10.03 4.27 -0.29
CA LEU A 34 8.63 4.62 -0.53
C LEU A 34 7.81 3.39 -0.91
N GLU A 35 8.38 2.51 -1.73
CA GLU A 35 7.72 1.29 -2.19
C GLU A 35 7.58 0.25 -1.07
N SER A 36 8.59 0.11 -0.20
CA SER A 36 8.56 -0.81 0.96
C SER A 36 7.56 -0.40 2.05
N ARG A 37 7.07 0.84 2.03
CA ARG A 37 6.10 1.39 3.00
C ARG A 37 4.73 1.65 2.38
N ALA A 38 4.55 1.31 1.10
CA ALA A 38 3.30 1.50 0.40
C ALA A 38 2.28 0.40 0.75
N ASP A 39 1.01 0.73 0.60
CA ASP A 39 -0.07 -0.23 0.75
C ASP A 39 -0.12 -1.16 -0.48
N PHE A 40 -0.20 -2.47 -0.23
CA PHE A 40 -0.24 -3.48 -1.28
C PHE A 40 -1.69 -3.81 -1.66
N VAL A 41 -2.14 -3.29 -2.80
CA VAL A 41 -3.48 -3.57 -3.31
C VAL A 41 -3.39 -4.65 -4.39
N THR A 42 -4.24 -5.67 -4.33
CA THR A 42 -4.31 -6.70 -5.38
C THR A 42 -5.71 -7.27 -5.52
N VAL A 43 -6.04 -7.73 -6.73
CA VAL A 43 -7.29 -8.47 -7.01
C VAL A 43 -7.12 -9.98 -6.95
N ASP A 44 -5.90 -10.47 -6.71
CA ASP A 44 -5.61 -11.90 -6.66
C ASP A 44 -5.74 -12.46 -5.23
N ASP A 45 -6.76 -13.28 -5.01
CA ASP A 45 -7.02 -13.97 -3.74
C ASP A 45 -5.88 -14.89 -3.29
N ARG A 46 -5.13 -15.48 -4.24
CA ARG A 46 -3.98 -16.34 -3.90
C ARG A 46 -2.86 -15.51 -3.29
N LEU A 47 -2.63 -14.31 -3.83
CA LEU A 47 -1.67 -13.37 -3.28
C LEU A 47 -2.10 -12.86 -1.91
N LEU A 48 -3.38 -12.51 -1.72
CA LEU A 48 -3.90 -12.12 -0.41
C LEU A 48 -3.72 -13.23 0.64
N LYS A 49 -4.00 -14.49 0.27
CA LYS A 49 -3.74 -15.65 1.14
C LYS A 49 -2.26 -15.81 1.47
N GLN A 50 -1.38 -15.56 0.51
CA GLN A 50 0.07 -15.61 0.73
C GLN A 50 0.54 -14.47 1.64
N CYS A 51 0.10 -13.23 1.43
CA CYS A 51 0.37 -12.09 2.30
C CYS A 51 -0.05 -12.38 3.76
N ARG A 52 -1.19 -13.05 3.94
CA ARG A 52 -1.65 -13.51 5.25
C ARG A 52 -0.75 -14.58 5.86
N ARG A 53 -0.26 -15.55 5.06
CA ARG A 53 0.65 -16.61 5.54
C ARG A 53 2.00 -16.06 5.96
N VAL A 54 2.57 -15.14 5.18
CA VAL A 54 3.88 -14.54 5.47
C VAL A 54 3.81 -13.38 6.46
N GLN A 55 2.59 -13.00 6.88
CA GLN A 55 2.33 -11.87 7.78
C GLN A 55 3.01 -10.59 7.30
N ALA A 56 2.72 -10.20 6.05
CA ALA A 56 3.27 -8.99 5.46
C ALA A 56 3.05 -7.79 6.40
N THR A 57 4.12 -7.02 6.64
CA THR A 57 4.13 -5.91 7.61
C THR A 57 3.37 -4.68 7.10
N VAL A 58 3.30 -4.52 5.77
CA VAL A 58 2.51 -3.47 5.13
C VAL A 58 1.05 -3.90 5.03
N TRP A 59 0.15 -2.91 5.00
CA TRP A 59 -1.26 -3.21 4.77
C TRP A 59 -1.44 -3.84 3.38
N TYR A 60 -2.31 -4.83 3.27
CA TYR A 60 -2.69 -5.44 2.01
C TYR A 60 -4.19 -5.67 1.93
N GLY A 61 -4.75 -5.59 0.72
CA GLY A 61 -6.17 -5.80 0.52
C GLY A 61 -6.63 -5.69 -0.93
N THR A 62 -7.92 -5.89 -1.14
CA THR A 62 -8.55 -5.66 -2.44
C THR A 62 -8.68 -4.17 -2.74
N PRO A 63 -8.87 -3.77 -4.01
CA PRO A 63 -9.16 -2.38 -4.34
C PRO A 63 -10.37 -1.82 -3.59
N LEU A 64 -11.43 -2.62 -3.41
CA LEU A 64 -12.61 -2.23 -2.65
C LEU A 64 -12.28 -2.00 -1.16
N ALA A 65 -11.55 -2.92 -0.54
CA ALA A 65 -11.11 -2.77 0.84
C ALA A 65 -10.19 -1.55 1.02
N TYR A 66 -9.38 -1.22 0.01
CA TYR A 66 -8.56 -0.01 0.01
C TYR A 66 -9.43 1.25 -0.05
N CYS A 67 -10.45 1.27 -0.92
CA CYS A 67 -11.40 2.39 -0.97
C CYS A 67 -12.13 2.59 0.37
N GLU A 68 -12.57 1.51 1.02
CA GLU A 68 -13.19 1.56 2.34
C GLU A 68 -12.22 2.08 3.41
N LYS A 69 -10.99 1.54 3.44
CA LYS A 69 -9.91 2.01 4.34
C LYS A 69 -9.68 3.51 4.21
N GLU A 70 -9.68 3.99 2.97
CA GLU A 70 -9.31 5.36 2.63
C GLU A 70 -10.51 6.32 2.56
N ASN A 71 -11.73 5.85 2.85
CA ASN A 71 -12.97 6.62 2.68
C ASN A 71 -13.09 7.26 1.28
N LEU A 72 -12.69 6.52 0.24
CA LEU A 72 -12.84 6.92 -1.15
C LEU A 72 -14.25 6.52 -1.60
N ARG A 73 -15.14 7.51 -1.75
CA ARG A 73 -16.49 7.36 -2.29
C ARG A 73 -16.50 7.57 -3.80
#